data_AF-A0A934DAH1-F1
#
_entry.id   AF-A0A934DAH1-F1
#
_cell.length_a   1.000
_cell.length_b   1.000
_cell.length_c   1.000
_cell.angle_alpha   90.00
_cell.angle_beta   90.00
_cell.angle_gamma   90.00
#
_symmetry.space_group_name_H-M   'P 1'
#
loop_
_entity.id
_entity.type
_entity.pdbx_description
1 polymer ?
#
loop_
_entity_poly.entity_id
_entity_poly.type
_entity_poly.pdbx_seq_one_letter_code
_entity_poly.pdbx_strand_id
1 'polypeptide(L)'
;MKNISIQLHKKTRIFGIEHPRERFFMQIFLTAIIVLLCIYLYLVCASVLNVMARREARASSKTLQGSIGALEQKYFALSEGITTDVAASLGLAPIERTAYVHRPGAVGIVESDLNAI
;
A
#
# COMPACT_ATOMS: atom_id res chain seq x y z
N MET A 1 -40.75 -37.75 35.13
CA MET A 1 -40.15 -36.41 35.24
C MET A 1 -39.05 -36.46 36.29
N LYS A 2 -37.78 -36.47 35.87
CA LYS A 2 -36.62 -36.59 36.78
C LYS A 2 -35.77 -35.33 36.61
N ASN A 3 -35.98 -34.35 37.49
CA ASN A 3 -35.21 -33.12 37.47
C ASN A 3 -33.80 -33.41 38.00
N ILE A 4 -32.83 -33.12 37.14
CA ILE A 4 -31.40 -33.21 37.42
C ILE A 4 -31.04 -31.98 38.26
N SER A 5 -30.93 -32.17 39.57
CA SER A 5 -30.37 -31.19 40.49
C SER A 5 -28.87 -31.09 40.23
N ILE A 6 -28.44 -30.15 39.39
CA ILE A 6 -27.03 -29.79 39.23
C ILE A 6 -26.61 -29.06 40.51
N GLN A 7 -26.25 -29.84 41.53
CA GLN A 7 -25.47 -29.37 42.67
C GLN A 7 -24.06 -29.07 42.17
N LEU A 8 -23.87 -27.88 41.60
CA LEU A 8 -22.55 -27.36 41.26
C LEU A 8 -21.83 -27.09 42.59
N HIS A 9 -21.08 -28.08 43.05
CA HIS A 9 -20.25 -28.03 44.24
C HIS A 9 -19.17 -26.94 44.06
N LYS A 10 -19.55 -25.68 44.32
CA LYS A 10 -18.65 -24.54 44.38
C LYS A 10 -17.90 -24.59 45.70
N LYS A 11 -17.00 -25.57 45.84
CA LYS A 11 -16.03 -25.65 46.92
C LYS A 11 -14.63 -25.50 46.38
N THR A 12 -14.33 -24.32 45.84
CA THR A 12 -12.96 -23.80 45.81
C THR A 12 -12.81 -22.80 46.96
N ARG A 13 -12.87 -23.31 48.19
CA ARG A 13 -12.14 -22.70 49.30
C ARG A 13 -10.67 -23.10 49.12
N ILE A 14 -10.02 -22.53 48.12
CA ILE A 14 -8.56 -22.60 47.98
C ILE A 14 -8.07 -21.47 48.87
N PHE A 15 -7.73 -21.84 50.10
CA PHE A 15 -6.91 -21.11 51.08
C PHE A 15 -6.67 -19.64 50.72
N GLY A 16 -7.66 -18.82 51.03
CA GLY A 16 -7.45 -17.41 51.20
C GLY A 16 -6.83 -17.17 52.57
N ILE A 17 -5.91 -16.21 52.58
CA ILE A 17 -5.43 -15.44 53.73
C ILE A 17 -4.15 -16.01 54.34
N GLU A 18 -3.02 -15.64 53.74
CA GLU A 18 -1.79 -15.38 54.53
C GLU A 18 -0.97 -14.23 53.90
N HIS A 19 -0.97 -14.06 52.57
CA HIS A 19 -0.24 -12.96 51.92
C HIS A 19 -1.06 -12.18 50.86
N PRO A 20 -1.79 -11.12 51.25
CA PRO A 20 -2.55 -10.29 50.31
C PRO A 20 -1.65 -9.58 49.27
N ARG A 21 -0.38 -9.31 49.63
CA ARG A 21 0.61 -8.71 48.73
C ARG A 21 1.08 -9.67 47.64
N GLU A 22 1.32 -10.94 47.97
CA GLU A 22 1.79 -11.93 46.98
C GLU A 22 0.75 -12.19 45.90
N ARG A 23 -0.54 -12.25 46.28
CA ARG A 23 -1.63 -12.43 45.31
C ARG A 23 -1.72 -11.25 44.34
N PHE A 24 -1.47 -10.03 44.82
CA PHE A 24 -1.45 -8.83 43.99
C PHE A 24 -0.28 -8.87 42.99
N PHE A 25 0.93 -9.25 43.43
CA PHE A 25 2.07 -9.42 42.53
C PHE A 25 1.85 -10.52 41.48
N MET A 26 1.29 -11.67 41.88
CA MET A 26 0.93 -12.76 40.96
C MET A 26 -0.09 -12.30 39.91
N GLN A 27 -1.13 -11.57 40.31
CA GLN A 27 -2.13 -11.05 39.39
C GLN A 27 -1.53 -10.02 38.43
N ILE A 28 -0.70 -9.09 38.91
CA ILE A 28 0.00 -8.14 38.06
C ILE A 28 0.87 -8.87 37.05
N PHE A 29 1.67 -9.83 37.50
CA PHE A 29 2.58 -10.58 36.63
C PHE A 29 1.81 -11.34 35.55
N LEU A 30 0.71 -11.99 35.92
CA LEU A 30 -0.17 -12.68 34.97
C LEU A 30 -0.78 -11.71 33.96
N THR A 31 -1.29 -10.57 34.43
CA THR A 31 -1.84 -9.54 33.52
C THR A 31 -0.77 -8.97 32.60
N ALA A 32 0.44 -8.75 33.09
CA ALA A 32 1.56 -8.25 32.30
C ALA A 32 1.94 -9.24 31.18
N ILE A 33 1.97 -10.54 31.47
CA ILE A 33 2.21 -11.59 30.45
C ILE A 33 1.12 -11.56 29.38
N ILE A 34 -0.16 -11.47 29.77
CA ILE A 34 -1.27 -11.42 28.83
C ILE A 34 -1.19 -10.18 27.94
N VAL A 35 -0.92 -9.02 28.54
CA VAL A 35 -0.75 -7.75 27.81
C VAL A 35 0.43 -7.85 26.83
N LEU A 36 1.56 -8.41 27.26
CA LEU A 36 2.72 -8.62 26.41
C LEU A 36 2.38 -9.50 25.19
N LEU A 37 1.61 -10.56 25.43
CA LEU A 37 1.18 -11.49 24.38
C LEU A 37 0.22 -10.81 23.39
N CYS A 38 -0.72 -10.00 23.88
CA CYS A 38 -1.58 -9.18 23.03
C CYS A 38 -0.80 -8.17 22.19
N ILE A 39 0.16 -7.46 22.80
CA ILE A 39 1.03 -6.49 22.10
C ILE A 39 1.86 -7.20 21.02
N TYR A 40 2.42 -8.37 21.34
CA TYR A 40 3.19 -9.17 20.40
C TYR A 40 2.35 -9.57 19.18
N LEU A 41 1.15 -10.11 19.39
CA LEU A 41 0.25 -10.48 18.30
C LEU A 41 -0.16 -9.25 17.46
N TYR A 42 -0.45 -8.13 18.12
CA TYR A 42 -0.76 -6.88 17.43
C TYR A 42 0.41 -6.41 16.56
N LEU A 43 1.64 -6.40 17.07
CA LEU A 43 2.83 -6.01 16.32
C LEU A 43 3.10 -6.93 15.14
N VAL A 44 2.93 -8.24 15.31
CA VAL A 44 3.08 -9.22 14.23
C VAL A 44 2.04 -8.98 13.14
N CYS A 45 0.76 -8.86 13.50
CA CYS A 45 -0.31 -8.57 12.55
C CYS A 45 -0.09 -7.23 11.83
N ALA A 46 0.25 -6.18 12.57
CA ALA A 46 0.54 -4.87 12.00
C ALA A 46 1.74 -4.90 11.05
N SER A 47 2.80 -5.64 11.40
CA SER A 47 3.97 -5.84 10.55
C SER A 47 3.61 -6.58 9.25
N VAL A 48 2.83 -7.66 9.35
CA VAL A 48 2.36 -8.41 8.17
C VAL A 48 1.49 -7.53 7.27
N LEU A 49 0.52 -6.81 7.83
CA LEU A 49 -0.36 -5.91 7.07
C LEU A 49 0.44 -4.78 6.40
N ASN A 50 1.39 -4.18 7.10
CA ASN A 50 2.25 -3.12 6.56
C ASN A 50 3.14 -3.64 5.41
N VAL A 51 3.67 -4.87 5.54
CA VAL A 51 4.43 -5.52 4.46
C VAL A 51 3.53 -5.89 3.29
N MET A 52 2.30 -6.35 3.52
CA MET A 52 1.35 -6.67 2.45
C MET A 52 0.94 -5.41 1.68
N ALA A 53 0.59 -4.32 2.36
CA ALA A 53 0.26 -3.04 1.73
C ALA A 53 1.44 -2.53 0.87
N ARG A 54 2.68 -2.64 1.36
CA ARG A 54 3.87 -2.27 0.59
C ARG A 54 4.10 -3.17 -0.63
N ARG A 55 3.77 -4.46 -0.54
CA ARG A 55 3.86 -5.40 -1.66
C ARG A 55 2.80 -5.11 -2.73
N GLU A 56 1.57 -4.84 -2.31
CA GLU A 56 0.47 -4.51 -3.21
C GLU A 56 0.72 -3.20 -3.96
N ALA A 57 1.20 -2.16 -3.26
CA ALA A 57 1.62 -0.91 -3.89
C ALA A 57 2.72 -1.14 -4.95
N ARG A 58 3.74 -1.95 -4.64
CA ARG A 58 4.80 -2.29 -5.61
C ARG A 58 4.30 -3.12 -6.79
N ALA A 59 3.36 -4.03 -6.58
CA ALA A 59 2.75 -4.81 -7.65
C ALA A 59 1.97 -3.89 -8.60
N SER A 60 1.18 -2.97 -8.06
CA SER A 60 0.43 -1.99 -8.84
C SER A 60 1.34 -1.06 -9.64
N SER A 61 2.44 -0.57 -9.04
CA SER A 61 3.45 0.22 -9.76
C SER A 61 4.10 -0.55 -10.92
N LYS A 62 4.41 -1.85 -10.74
CA LYS A 62 4.97 -2.69 -11.81
C LYS A 62 3.98 -2.88 -12.97
N THR A 63 2.71 -3.11 -12.67
CA THR A 63 1.66 -3.23 -13.70
C THR A 63 1.50 -1.94 -14.49
N LEU A 64 1.51 -0.79 -13.82
CA LEU A 64 1.42 0.51 -14.45
C LEU A 64 2.63 0.78 -15.36
N GLN A 65 3.84 0.48 -14.88
CA GLN A 65 5.06 0.64 -15.67
C GLN A 65 5.09 -0.27 -16.91
N GLY A 66 4.57 -1.49 -16.80
CA GLY A 66 4.39 -2.38 -17.95
C GLY A 66 3.41 -1.83 -18.99
N SER A 67 2.34 -1.18 -18.53
CA SER A 67 1.35 -0.54 -19.41
C SER A 67 1.93 0.69 -20.11
N ILE A 68 2.77 1.48 -19.44
CA ILE A 68 3.49 2.60 -20.04
C ILE A 68 4.43 2.10 -21.13
N GLY A 69 5.27 1.10 -20.85
CA GLY A 69 6.20 0.55 -21.85
C GLY A 69 5.47 -0.02 -23.07
N ALA A 70 4.33 -0.68 -22.88
CA ALA A 70 3.49 -1.15 -23.99
C ALA A 70 2.90 0.00 -24.81
N LEU A 71 2.57 1.12 -24.18
CA LEU A 71 2.05 2.31 -24.86
C LEU A 71 3.15 3.05 -25.63
N GLU A 72 4.35 3.16 -25.06
CA GLU A 72 5.53 3.72 -25.72
C GLU A 72 5.89 2.90 -26.96
N GLN A 73 5.89 1.58 -26.86
CA GLN A 73 6.13 0.71 -28.01
C GLN A 73 5.10 0.94 -29.13
N LYS A 74 3.82 1.06 -28.78
CA LYS A 74 2.75 1.38 -29.74
C LYS A 74 2.92 2.76 -30.35
N TYR A 75 3.30 3.75 -29.55
CA TYR A 75 3.55 5.11 -30.02
C TYR A 75 4.71 5.16 -31.00
N PHE A 76 5.85 4.52 -30.67
CA PHE A 76 6.99 4.47 -31.57
C PHE A 76 6.66 3.74 -32.87
N ALA A 77 5.99 2.60 -32.80
CA ALA A 77 5.55 1.88 -34.00
C ALA A 77 4.59 2.72 -34.88
N LEU A 78 3.71 3.49 -34.27
CA LEU A 78 2.80 4.38 -35.00
C LEU A 78 3.54 5.59 -35.57
N SER A 79 4.46 6.19 -34.81
CA SER A 79 5.23 7.37 -35.20
C SER A 79 6.18 7.07 -36.36
N GLU A 80 6.77 5.87 -36.43
CA GLU A 80 7.57 5.44 -37.58
C GLU A 80 6.72 5.23 -38.84
N GLY A 81 5.42 4.97 -38.69
CA GLY A 81 4.47 4.82 -39.80
C GLY A 81 3.98 6.15 -40.39
N ILE A 82 4.19 7.29 -39.71
CA ILE A 82 3.80 8.60 -40.21
C ILE A 82 4.95 9.16 -41.06
N THR A 83 5.04 8.70 -42.31
CA THR A 83 5.98 9.23 -43.31
C THR A 83 5.26 10.13 -44.29
N THR A 84 6.01 11.04 -44.94
CA THR A 84 5.48 11.94 -45.99
C THR A 84 4.84 11.15 -47.14
N ASP A 85 5.33 9.94 -47.41
CA ASP A 85 4.79 9.02 -48.41
C ASP A 85 3.39 8.51 -48.02
N VAL A 86 3.21 8.12 -46.76
CA VAL A 86 1.90 7.72 -46.21
C VAL A 86 0.94 8.92 -46.19
N ALA A 87 1.42 10.11 -45.81
CA ALA A 87 0.62 11.33 -45.86
C ALA A 87 0.16 11.68 -47.29
N ALA A 88 1.04 11.55 -48.28
CA ALA A 88 0.69 11.75 -49.69
C ALA A 88 -0.34 10.72 -50.19
N SER A 89 -0.22 9.46 -49.76
CA SER A 89 -1.18 8.39 -50.09
C SER A 89 -2.58 8.61 -49.49
N LEU A 90 -2.66 9.33 -48.37
CA LEU A 90 -3.89 9.76 -47.71
C LEU A 90 -4.47 11.05 -48.32
N GLY A 91 -3.84 11.61 -49.36
CA GLY A 91 -4.26 12.83 -50.03
C GLY A 91 -3.88 14.12 -49.30
N LEU A 92 -3.00 14.05 -48.29
CA LEU A 92 -2.46 15.24 -47.65
C LEU A 92 -1.37 15.85 -48.53
N ALA A 93 -1.52 17.15 -48.81
CA ALA A 93 -0.53 17.95 -49.52
C ALA A 93 0.34 18.74 -48.53
N PRO A 94 1.64 18.91 -48.81
CA PRO A 94 2.52 19.72 -47.96
C PRO A 94 2.04 21.18 -47.94
N ILE A 95 1.86 21.73 -46.74
CA ILE A 95 1.47 23.13 -46.53
C ILE A 95 2.74 23.97 -46.42
N GLU A 96 3.07 24.76 -47.44
CA GLU A 96 4.28 25.60 -47.46
C GLU A 96 4.21 26.85 -46.56
N ARG A 97 3.01 27.23 -46.10
CA ARG A 97 2.79 28.42 -45.27
C ARG A 97 2.01 28.08 -44.01
N THR A 98 2.67 27.51 -43.02
CA THR A 98 2.13 27.33 -41.68
C THR A 98 2.34 28.60 -40.84
N ALA A 99 1.25 29.30 -40.52
CA ALA A 99 1.27 30.38 -39.54
C ALA A 99 1.13 29.78 -38.14
N TYR A 100 2.26 29.54 -37.46
CA TYR A 100 2.24 29.09 -36.06
C TYR A 100 1.86 30.25 -35.15
N VAL A 101 0.70 30.13 -34.48
CA VAL A 101 0.27 31.10 -33.47
C VAL A 101 0.77 30.61 -32.10
N HIS A 102 1.79 31.28 -31.57
CA HIS A 102 2.31 30.99 -30.24
C HIS A 102 1.35 31.54 -29.17
N ARG A 103 0.73 30.65 -28.39
CA ARG A 103 -0.06 31.03 -27.20
C ARG A 103 0.88 31.03 -25.98
N PRO A 104 1.26 32.19 -25.41
CA PRO A 104 1.98 32.23 -24.15
C PRO A 104 1.03 31.77 -23.04
N GLY A 105 1.14 30.50 -22.64
CA GLY A 105 0.30 29.91 -21.60
C GLY A 105 1.00 28.72 -20.94
N ALA A 106 1.54 28.99 -19.74
CA ALA A 106 2.10 28.04 -18.76
C ALA A 106 3.26 27.16 -19.24
N VAL A 107 4.42 27.78 -19.47
CA VAL A 107 5.69 27.07 -19.32
C VAL A 107 5.85 26.78 -17.82
N GLY A 108 5.76 25.51 -17.44
CA GLY A 108 6.19 25.06 -16.11
C GLY A 108 7.68 25.36 -15.98
N ILE A 109 8.01 26.34 -15.14
CA ILE A 109 9.37 26.63 -14.71
C ILE A 109 9.95 25.36 -14.06
N VAL A 110 10.86 24.70 -14.77
CA VAL A 110 11.79 23.74 -14.18
C VAL A 110 13.05 24.53 -13.88
N GLU A 111 13.20 24.91 -12.62
CA GLU A 111 14.44 25.48 -12.09
C GLU A 111 15.51 24.38 -12.11
N SER A 112 16.34 24.36 -13.15
CA SER A 112 17.56 23.56 -13.16
C SER A 112 18.64 24.35 -12.43
N ASP A 113 18.86 24.03 -11.16
CA ASP A 113 19.99 24.52 -10.38
C ASP A 113 21.30 24.08 -11.07
N LEU A 114 21.99 25.05 -11.64
CA LEU A 114 23.18 24.88 -12.46
C LEU A 114 24.39 25.07 -11.56
N ASN A 115 24.63 24.09 -10.67
CA ASN A 115 25.88 24.01 -9.93
C ASN A 115 26.30 22.56 -9.65
N ALA A 116 26.72 21.88 -10.71
CA ALA A 116 27.57 20.69 -10.63
C ALA A 116 28.45 20.63 -11.87
N ILE A 117 29.49 21.46 -11.90
CA ILE A 117 30.74 21.20 -12.62
C ILE A 117 31.84 21.19 -11.56
#